data_AF-A0A0Q7HS28-F1
#
_entry.id   AF-A0A0Q7HS28-F1
#
_cell.length_a   1.000
_cell.length_b   1.000
_cell.length_c   1.000
_cell.angle_alpha   90.00
_cell.angle_beta   90.00
_cell.angle_gamma   90.00
#
_symmetry.space_group_name_H-M   'P 1'
#
loop_
_entity.id
_entity.type
_entity.pdbx_description
1 polymer ?
#
loop_
_entity_poly.entity_id
_entity_poly.type
_entity_poly.pdbx_seq_one_letter_code
_entity_poly.pdbx_strand_id
1 'polypeptide(L)'
;MKHQHSTPSSARASQSGVALIEVLISILLFSLGILGLIGLQARAISLSIDAEDRNRAALIANDIATTMWTTRTVAIDPAAGSPSWNARASNPQAGGLPGGSVTITADTAAKTADILITWRPPQRASSEQDSRLTTRVALPLTP
;
A
#
# COMPACT_ATOMS: atom_id res chain seq x y z
N MET A 1 -70.17 -47.99 -32.15
CA MET A 1 -69.09 -47.20 -32.78
C MET A 1 -68.10 -46.82 -31.68
N LYS A 2 -66.84 -47.25 -31.81
CA LYS A 2 -65.78 -47.11 -30.80
C LYS A 2 -65.12 -45.72 -30.98
N HIS A 3 -65.12 -44.88 -29.94
CA HIS A 3 -64.27 -43.69 -29.90
C HIS A 3 -63.14 -43.93 -28.88
N GLN A 4 -61.94 -44.14 -29.40
CA GLN A 4 -60.72 -44.28 -28.61
C GLN A 4 -60.22 -42.87 -28.26
N HIS A 5 -60.13 -42.55 -26.97
CA HIS A 5 -59.42 -41.36 -26.49
C HIS A 5 -57.97 -41.77 -26.22
N SER A 6 -57.05 -41.33 -27.08
CA SER A 6 -55.61 -41.51 -26.89
C SER A 6 -55.13 -40.58 -25.77
N THR A 7 -54.75 -41.14 -24.63
CA THR A 7 -54.09 -40.40 -23.55
C THR A 7 -52.63 -40.13 -23.92
N PRO A 8 -52.11 -38.89 -23.80
CA PRO A 8 -50.70 -38.61 -24.03
C PRO A 8 -49.86 -39.18 -22.87
N SER A 9 -48.95 -40.10 -23.19
CA SER A 9 -47.92 -40.58 -22.26
C SER A 9 -46.82 -39.53 -22.15
N SER A 10 -46.81 -38.77 -21.05
CA SER A 10 -45.71 -37.87 -20.72
C SER A 10 -44.52 -38.68 -20.22
N ALA A 11 -43.53 -38.90 -21.08
CA ALA A 11 -42.25 -39.48 -20.68
C ALA A 11 -41.56 -38.55 -19.67
N ARG A 12 -41.63 -38.89 -18.37
CA ARG A 12 -40.79 -38.25 -17.35
C ARG A 12 -39.37 -38.77 -17.53
N ALA A 13 -38.54 -38.01 -18.22
CA ALA A 13 -37.10 -38.26 -18.25
C ALA A 13 -36.56 -38.13 -16.80
N SER A 14 -35.98 -39.22 -16.29
CA SER A 14 -35.37 -39.27 -14.96
C SER A 14 -34.05 -38.50 -14.95
N GLN A 15 -34.11 -37.22 -14.60
CA GLN A 15 -32.95 -36.36 -14.34
C GLN A 15 -32.36 -36.71 -12.96
N SER A 16 -31.69 -37.86 -12.83
CA SER A 16 -31.16 -38.31 -11.52
C SER A 16 -29.63 -38.29 -11.41
N GLY A 17 -28.89 -37.92 -12.47
CA GLY A 17 -27.42 -37.88 -12.46
C GLY A 17 -26.80 -36.49 -12.66
N VAL A 18 -27.51 -35.58 -13.33
CA VAL A 18 -26.98 -34.24 -13.69
C VAL A 18 -26.95 -33.29 -12.49
N ALA A 19 -27.87 -33.42 -11.54
CA ALA A 19 -27.98 -32.52 -10.38
C ALA A 19 -26.72 -32.53 -9.50
N LEU A 20 -26.07 -33.68 -9.30
CA LEU A 20 -24.84 -33.76 -8.50
C LEU A 20 -23.67 -33.05 -9.21
N ILE A 21 -23.56 -33.23 -10.53
CA ILE A 21 -22.55 -32.57 -11.35
C ILE A 21 -22.79 -31.05 -11.38
N GLU A 22 -24.03 -30.61 -11.46
CA GLU A 22 -24.41 -29.20 -11.44
C GLU A 22 -24.03 -28.51 -10.13
N VAL A 23 -24.27 -29.17 -8.98
CA VAL A 23 -23.83 -28.67 -7.67
C VAL A 23 -22.31 -28.66 -7.56
N LEU A 24 -21.63 -29.70 -8.04
CA LEU A 24 -20.16 -29.77 -8.00
C LEU A 24 -19.52 -28.64 -8.83
N ILE A 25 -20.05 -28.38 -10.03
CA ILE A 25 -19.61 -27.27 -10.88
C ILE A 25 -19.91 -25.93 -10.21
N SER A 26 -21.09 -25.79 -9.57
CA SER A 26 -21.45 -24.56 -8.85
C SER A 26 -20.49 -24.28 -7.69
N ILE A 27 -20.18 -25.30 -6.87
CA ILE A 27 -19.21 -25.18 -5.78
C ILE A 27 -17.81 -24.90 -6.33
N LEU A 28 -17.40 -25.56 -7.41
CA LEU A 28 -16.12 -25.30 -8.07
C LEU A 28 -16.01 -23.83 -8.50
N LEU A 29 -16.95 -23.33 -9.30
CA LEU A 29 -16.95 -21.95 -9.76
C LEU A 29 -17.02 -20.95 -8.60
N PHE A 30 -17.84 -21.23 -7.59
CA PHE A 30 -17.93 -20.40 -6.40
C PHE A 30 -16.61 -20.37 -5.62
N SER A 31 -15.96 -21.51 -5.44
CA SER A 31 -14.66 -21.62 -4.77
C SER A 31 -13.56 -20.83 -5.50
N LEU A 32 -13.53 -20.90 -6.84
CA LEU A 32 -12.63 -20.10 -7.67
C LEU A 32 -12.90 -18.61 -7.52
N GLY A 33 -14.17 -18.21 -7.45
CA GLY A 33 -14.58 -16.84 -7.17
C GLY A 33 -14.07 -16.32 -5.83
N ILE A 34 -14.20 -17.10 -4.76
CA ILE A 34 -13.68 -16.75 -3.43
C ILE A 34 -12.16 -16.61 -3.44
N LEU A 35 -11.44 -17.56 -4.05
CA LEU A 35 -9.98 -17.50 -4.16
C LEU A 35 -9.52 -16.24 -4.91
N GLY A 36 -10.21 -15.88 -6.00
CA GLY A 36 -9.98 -14.64 -6.72
C GLY A 36 -10.18 -13.40 -5.83
N LEU A 37 -11.26 -13.35 -5.05
CA LEU A 37 -11.54 -12.26 -4.13
C LEU A 37 -10.49 -12.14 -3.02
N ILE A 38 -10.06 -13.24 -2.42
CA ILE A 38 -9.01 -13.26 -1.40
C ILE A 38 -7.69 -12.72 -1.97
N GLY A 39 -7.36 -13.11 -3.22
CA GLY A 39 -6.19 -12.58 -3.92
C GLY A 39 -6.25 -11.06 -4.10
N LEU A 40 -7.41 -10.52 -4.47
CA LEU A 40 -7.62 -9.07 -4.57
C LEU A 40 -7.54 -8.39 -3.19
N GLN A 41 -8.10 -9.00 -2.15
CA GLN A 41 -8.06 -8.48 -0.79
C GLN A 41 -6.62 -8.40 -0.26
N ALA A 42 -5.81 -9.43 -0.47
CA ALA A 42 -4.40 -9.43 -0.10
C ALA A 42 -3.63 -8.29 -0.80
N ARG A 43 -3.87 -8.10 -2.10
CA ARG A 43 -3.29 -6.98 -2.88
C ARG A 43 -3.70 -5.62 -2.31
N ALA A 44 -4.98 -5.45 -2.00
CA ALA A 44 -5.51 -4.21 -1.44
C ALA A 44 -4.85 -3.88 -0.09
N ILE A 45 -4.66 -4.88 0.79
CA ILE A 45 -3.95 -4.69 2.06
C ILE A 45 -2.51 -4.22 1.83
N SER A 46 -1.77 -4.83 0.90
CA SER A 46 -0.41 -4.41 0.58
C SER A 46 -0.34 -2.97 0.07
N LEU A 47 -1.29 -2.55 -0.77
CA LEU A 47 -1.39 -1.18 -1.27
C LEU A 47 -1.69 -0.18 -0.15
N SER A 48 -2.57 -0.54 0.80
CA SER A 48 -2.86 0.30 1.96
C SER A 48 -1.63 0.50 2.85
N ILE A 49 -0.83 -0.55 3.06
CA ILE A 49 0.42 -0.45 3.83
C ILE A 49 1.44 0.46 3.12
N ASP A 50 1.64 0.31 1.81
CA ASP A 50 2.57 1.19 1.06
C ASP A 50 2.11 2.66 1.09
N ALA A 51 0.81 2.90 0.97
CA ALA A 51 0.24 4.24 1.08
C ALA A 51 0.45 4.83 2.48
N GLU A 52 0.30 4.03 3.53
CA GLU A 52 0.53 4.46 4.91
C GLU A 52 2.01 4.79 5.16
N ASP A 53 2.94 3.96 4.69
CA ASP A 53 4.38 4.24 4.78
C ASP A 53 4.74 5.53 4.03
N ARG A 54 4.20 5.74 2.83
CA ARG A 54 4.41 7.00 2.10
C ARG A 54 3.86 8.21 2.84
N ASN A 55 2.72 8.07 3.51
CA ASN A 55 2.13 9.13 4.34
C ASN A 55 3.04 9.45 5.54
N ARG A 56 3.49 8.43 6.27
CA ARG A 56 4.45 8.57 7.37
C ARG A 56 5.74 9.28 6.93
N ALA A 57 6.29 8.91 5.78
CA ALA A 57 7.43 9.60 5.17
C ALA A 57 7.12 11.08 4.87
N ALA A 58 5.96 11.37 4.28
CA ALA A 58 5.56 12.74 3.98
C ALA A 58 5.41 13.60 5.24
N LEU A 59 4.86 13.05 6.32
CA LEU A 59 4.75 13.74 7.61
C LEU A 59 6.12 14.07 8.20
N ILE A 60 7.07 13.12 8.17
CA ILE A 60 8.44 13.37 8.63
C ILE A 60 9.12 14.45 7.77
N ALA A 61 8.98 14.38 6.45
CA ALA A 61 9.53 15.40 5.54
C ALA A 61 8.93 16.78 5.80
N ASN A 62 7.62 16.86 6.05
CA ASN A 62 6.93 18.10 6.37
C ASN A 62 7.40 18.70 7.70
N ASP A 63 7.63 17.87 8.72
CA ASP A 63 8.14 18.34 10.00
C ASP A 63 9.58 18.88 9.89
N ILE A 64 10.43 18.23 9.09
CA ILE A 64 11.77 18.74 8.76
C ILE A 64 11.68 20.06 8.01
N ALA A 65 10.82 20.15 6.98
CA ALA A 65 10.60 21.37 6.21
C ALA A 65 10.12 22.53 7.10
N THR A 66 9.17 22.25 8.00
CA THR A 66 8.67 23.21 8.99
C THR A 66 9.79 23.67 9.92
N THR A 67 10.67 22.76 10.34
CA THR A 67 11.84 23.10 11.14
C THR A 67 12.79 24.01 10.37
N MET A 68 13.03 23.76 9.07
CA MET A 68 13.84 24.66 8.23
C MET A 68 13.24 26.06 8.13
N TRP A 69 11.93 26.16 7.92
CA TRP A 69 11.25 27.47 7.84
C TRP A 69 11.27 28.23 9.16
N THR A 70 11.05 27.55 10.28
CA THR A 70 11.03 28.19 11.61
C THR A 70 12.43 28.63 12.07
N THR A 71 13.44 27.81 11.82
CA THR A 71 14.85 28.12 12.15
C THR A 71 15.54 29.00 11.09
N ARG A 72 14.89 29.21 9.93
CA ARG A 72 15.42 29.93 8.76
C ARG A 72 16.77 29.39 8.29
N THR A 73 17.00 28.08 8.41
CA THR A 73 18.20 27.42 7.90
C THR A 73 17.84 26.15 7.14
N VAL A 74 18.57 25.90 6.06
CA VAL A 74 18.53 24.64 5.29
C VAL A 74 19.59 23.63 5.76
N ALA A 75 20.59 24.10 6.51
CA ALA A 75 21.68 23.27 7.00
C ALA A 75 21.27 22.61 8.33
N ILE A 76 20.45 21.56 8.23
CA ILE A 76 20.06 20.70 9.35
C ILE A 76 20.81 19.38 9.24
N ASP A 77 21.47 18.96 10.33
CA ASP A 77 22.03 17.62 10.44
C ASP A 77 20.92 16.64 10.89
N PRO A 78 20.54 15.64 10.05
CA PRO A 78 19.50 14.68 10.41
C PRO A 78 19.91 13.70 11.53
N ALA A 79 21.20 13.60 11.86
CA ALA A 79 21.72 12.78 12.94
C ALA A 79 21.86 13.53 14.27
N ALA A 80 21.83 14.86 14.25
CA ALA A 80 21.96 15.69 15.45
C ALA A 80 20.63 15.83 16.22
N GLY A 81 20.74 16.20 17.51
CA GLY A 81 19.61 16.42 18.41
C GLY A 81 19.11 15.16 19.15
N SER A 82 18.15 15.36 20.06
CA SER A 82 17.52 14.27 20.83
C SER A 82 16.00 14.49 20.95
N PRO A 83 15.15 13.64 20.33
CA PRO A 83 15.52 12.61 19.35
C PRO A 83 15.99 13.24 18.02
N SER A 84 16.94 12.62 17.33
CA SER A 84 17.35 13.03 15.98
C SER A 84 16.31 12.64 14.93
N TRP A 85 16.37 13.27 13.74
CA TRP A 85 15.46 12.94 12.64
C TRP A 85 15.64 11.50 12.16
N ASN A 86 16.88 10.99 12.13
CA ASN A 86 17.15 9.59 11.84
C ASN A 86 16.53 8.66 12.89
N ALA A 87 16.67 8.96 14.18
CA ALA A 87 16.07 8.15 15.24
C ALA A 87 14.53 8.16 15.17
N ARG A 88 13.92 9.30 14.81
CA ARG A 88 12.48 9.39 14.57
C ARG A 88 12.06 8.54 13.36
N ALA A 89 12.75 8.67 12.24
CA ALA A 89 12.42 7.95 11.01
C ALA A 89 12.57 6.43 11.16
N SER A 90 13.50 5.95 11.99
CA SER A 90 13.71 4.52 12.22
C SER A 90 12.87 3.91 13.34
N ASN A 91 12.01 4.69 14.02
CA ASN A 91 11.23 4.23 15.18
C ASN A 91 9.75 4.01 14.83
N PRO A 92 9.30 2.76 14.60
CA PRO A 92 7.93 2.45 14.22
C PRO A 92 6.88 2.89 15.26
N GLN A 93 7.23 2.86 16.55
CA GLN A 93 6.37 3.24 17.66
C GLN A 93 6.09 4.75 17.68
N ALA A 94 6.97 5.55 17.09
CA ALA A 94 6.83 7.00 16.96
C ALA A 94 6.30 7.44 15.58
N GLY A 95 5.70 6.53 14.80
CA GLY A 95 5.22 6.82 13.45
C GLY A 95 6.32 6.79 12.38
N GLY A 96 7.51 6.28 12.70
CA GLY A 96 8.59 6.04 11.75
C GLY A 96 8.31 4.88 10.79
N LEU A 97 9.33 4.54 10.00
CA LEU A 97 9.30 3.60 8.90
C LEU A 97 10.23 2.42 9.17
N PRO A 98 9.92 1.20 8.68
CA PRO A 98 10.82 0.06 8.75
C PRO A 98 12.15 0.35 8.04
N GLY A 99 13.25 0.37 8.81
CA GLY A 99 14.57 0.74 8.29
C GLY A 99 14.66 2.18 7.78
N GLY A 100 13.80 3.07 8.28
CA GLY A 100 13.72 4.47 7.86
C GLY A 100 15.01 5.25 8.10
N SER A 101 15.43 6.05 7.13
CA SER A 101 16.55 6.97 7.25
C SER A 101 16.27 8.28 6.52
N VAL A 102 16.89 9.36 7.01
CA VAL A 102 16.76 10.72 6.48
C VAL A 102 18.12 11.20 6.00
N THR A 103 18.17 11.66 4.76
CA THR A 103 19.32 12.37 4.19
C THR A 103 18.86 13.77 3.78
N ILE A 104 19.61 14.79 4.18
CA ILE A 104 19.33 16.18 3.82
C ILE A 104 20.51 16.68 2.99
N THR A 105 20.24 17.17 1.79
CA THR A 105 21.23 17.81 0.93
C THR A 105 20.89 19.28 0.83
N ALA A 106 21.64 20.13 1.53
CA ALA A 106 21.42 21.56 1.58
C ALA A 106 22.28 22.31 0.55
N ASP A 107 21.66 23.25 -0.15
CA ASP A 107 22.34 24.31 -0.90
C ASP A 107 22.12 25.62 -0.15
N THR A 108 23.12 26.03 0.61
CA THR A 108 23.06 27.25 1.44
C THR A 108 23.10 28.53 0.62
N ALA A 109 23.67 28.49 -0.59
CA ALA A 109 23.71 29.64 -1.49
C ALA A 109 22.34 29.87 -2.13
N ALA A 110 21.70 28.81 -2.63
CA ALA A 110 20.35 28.86 -3.17
C ALA A 110 19.26 28.91 -2.10
N LYS A 111 19.61 28.71 -0.82
CA LYS A 111 18.68 28.57 0.31
C LYS A 111 17.61 27.49 0.08
N THR A 112 18.04 26.38 -0.50
CA THR A 112 17.19 25.20 -0.77
C THR A 112 17.74 23.95 -0.09
N ALA A 113 16.87 22.99 0.22
CA ALA A 113 17.27 21.66 0.68
C ALA A 113 16.45 20.58 -0.01
N ASP A 114 17.10 19.48 -0.37
CA ASP A 114 16.44 18.24 -0.74
C ASP A 114 16.43 17.29 0.46
N ILE A 115 15.24 16.94 0.92
CA ILE A 115 14.99 15.97 1.99
C ILE A 115 14.69 14.63 1.31
N LEU A 116 15.57 13.65 1.48
CA LEU A 116 15.38 12.28 1.03
C LEU A 116 15.08 11.39 2.24
N ILE A 117 13.95 10.70 2.19
CA ILE A 117 13.59 9.67 3.16
C ILE A 117 13.59 8.33 2.44
N THR A 118 14.30 7.35 2.97
CA THR A 118 14.33 5.98 2.45
C THR A 118 13.86 4.99 3.49
N TRP A 119 13.16 3.94 3.07
CA TRP A 119 12.71 2.86 3.93
C TRP A 119 12.57 1.54 3.17
N ARG A 120 12.58 0.41 3.90
CA ARG A 120 12.44 -0.93 3.33
C ARG A 120 11.27 -1.65 3.99
N PRO A 121 10.12 -1.80 3.32
CA PRO A 121 9.02 -2.62 3.83
C PRO A 121 9.48 -4.07 4.09
N PRO A 122 8.96 -4.76 5.12
CA PRO A 122 9.42 -6.11 5.47
C PRO A 122 9.21 -7.16 4.38
N GLN A 123 8.26 -6.94 3.46
CA GLN A 123 7.96 -7.88 2.38
C GLN A 123 8.91 -7.72 1.18
N ARG A 124 9.75 -6.67 1.16
CA ARG A 124 10.65 -6.36 0.05
C ARG A 124 11.91 -7.22 0.09
N ALA A 125 12.27 -7.82 -1.04
CA ALA A 125 13.51 -8.60 -1.15
C ALA A 125 14.76 -7.71 -1.00
N SER A 126 15.84 -8.25 -0.44
CA SER A 126 17.08 -7.48 -0.21
C SER A 126 17.77 -7.01 -1.50
N SER A 127 17.50 -7.67 -2.64
CA SER A 127 18.00 -7.28 -3.96
C SER A 127 17.21 -6.14 -4.59
N GLU A 128 16.03 -5.80 -4.05
CA GLU A 128 15.21 -4.71 -4.57
C GLU A 128 15.62 -3.37 -3.96
N GLN A 129 15.46 -2.33 -4.77
CA GLN A 129 15.72 -0.96 -4.37
C GLN A 129 14.74 -0.51 -3.28
N ASP A 130 15.26 0.28 -2.33
CA ASP A 130 14.48 0.85 -1.24
C ASP A 130 13.41 1.81 -1.72
N SER A 131 12.31 1.86 -0.96
CA SER A 131 11.30 2.90 -1.15
C SER A 131 11.89 4.25 -0.80
N ARG A 132 11.52 5.28 -1.56
CA ARG A 132 12.04 6.65 -1.36
C ARG A 132 10.96 7.71 -1.52
N LEU A 133 11.08 8.77 -0.74
CA LEU A 133 10.34 10.02 -0.88
C LEU A 133 11.33 11.18 -0.87
N THR A 134 11.21 12.09 -1.84
CA THR A 134 12.03 13.30 -1.90
C THR A 134 11.14 14.53 -1.83
N THR A 135 11.46 15.46 -0.94
CA THR A 135 10.78 16.75 -0.80
C THR A 135 11.81 17.85 -0.91
N ARG A 136 11.58 18.81 -1.81
CA ARG A 136 12.41 20.01 -1.94
C ARG A 136 11.81 21.15 -1.14
N VAL A 137 12.63 21.80 -0.32
CA VAL A 137 12.28 22.97 0.49
C VAL A 137 13.08 24.16 0.02
N ALA A 138 12.45 25.33 -0.04
CA ALA A 138 13.10 26.62 -0.28
C ALA A 138 12.74 27.58 0.85
N LEU A 139 13.71 28.35 1.33
CA LEU A 139 13.43 29.44 2.27
C LEU A 139 12.99 30.68 1.48
N PRO A 140 11.95 31.41 1.94
CA PRO A 140 11.55 32.66 1.31
C PRO A 140 12.67 33.69 1.38
N LEU A 141 12.90 34.41 0.29
CA LEU A 141 13.80 35.56 0.27
C LEU A 141 13.17 36.67 1.12
N THR A 142 13.87 37.11 2.16
CA THR A 142 13.45 38.29 2.92
C THR A 142 13.64 39.53 2.03
N PRO A 143 12.59 40.33 1.79
CA PRO A 143 12.71 41.59 1.05
C PRO A 143 13.56 42.63 1.81
#